data_AF-A0A7J2YBR4-F1
#
_entry.id   AF-A0A7J2YBR4-F1
#
_cell.length_a   1.000
_cell.length_b   1.000
_cell.length_c   1.000
_cell.angle_alpha   90.00
_cell.angle_beta   90.00
_cell.angle_gamma   90.00
#
_symmetry.space_group_name_H-M   'P 1'
#
loop_
_entity.id
_entity.type
_entity.pdbx_description
1 polymer ?
#
loop_
_entity_poly.entity_id
_entity_poly.type
_entity_poly.pdbx_seq_one_letter_code
_entity_poly.pdbx_strand_id
1 'polypeptide(L)'
;MHYIDSNVKRATDDLRDDHKIVKRLRNIAKKCSDNIYAGHDIPFDDIKNIIVVIEEFIDRCHHSKEECAYFPTTKGNDPTMDEEARALIIEHEFGRRIARFIDKSFGHYRENKDAREPRAFPESIR
;
A
#
# COMPACT_ATOMS: atom_id res chain seq x y z
N MET A 1 -28.27 30.96 17.17
CA MET A 1 -27.22 31.26 16.19
C MET A 1 -25.96 30.50 16.62
N HIS A 2 -25.86 29.21 16.31
CA HIS A 2 -24.62 28.46 16.50
C HIS A 2 -23.86 28.52 15.18
N TYR A 3 -22.79 29.31 15.17
CA TYR A 3 -21.82 29.30 14.09
C TYR A 3 -21.09 27.95 14.17
N ILE A 4 -21.47 26.99 13.33
CA ILE A 4 -20.66 25.80 13.11
C ILE A 4 -19.61 26.23 12.10
N ASP A 5 -18.35 26.30 12.52
CA ASP A 5 -17.24 26.59 11.63
C ASP A 5 -17.30 25.67 10.41
N SER A 6 -17.53 26.24 9.24
CA SER A 6 -17.60 25.55 7.95
C SER A 6 -16.26 24.99 7.47
N ASN A 7 -15.28 24.85 8.38
CA ASN A 7 -13.91 24.45 8.09
C ASN A 7 -13.46 23.19 8.85
N VAL A 8 -14.39 22.46 9.48
CA VAL A 8 -14.08 21.14 10.06
C VAL A 8 -14.15 20.08 8.96
N LYS A 9 -13.00 19.60 8.49
CA LYS A 9 -12.92 18.47 7.57
C LYS A 9 -13.48 17.22 8.26
N ARG A 10 -14.42 16.50 7.61
CA ARG A 10 -14.95 15.25 8.15
C ARG A 10 -13.85 14.19 8.15
N ALA A 11 -13.84 13.30 9.15
CA ALA A 11 -12.87 12.20 9.21
C ALA A 11 -12.88 11.34 7.93
N THR A 12 -14.06 11.14 7.32
CA THR A 12 -14.19 10.42 6.05
C THR A 12 -13.63 11.19 4.85
N ASP A 13 -13.62 12.53 4.88
CA ASP A 13 -13.00 13.32 3.82
C ASP A 13 -11.46 13.24 3.92
N ASP A 14 -10.92 13.11 5.13
CA ASP A 14 -9.50 12.84 5.35
C ASP A 14 -9.06 11.49 4.75
N LEU A 15 -9.81 10.41 5.02
CA LEU A 15 -9.56 9.10 4.40
C LEU A 15 -9.63 9.15 2.87
N ARG A 16 -10.59 9.91 2.32
CA ARG A 16 -10.71 10.12 0.87
C ARG A 16 -9.54 10.91 0.28
N ASP A 17 -8.98 11.85 1.03
CA ASP A 17 -7.79 12.58 0.62
C ASP A 17 -6.56 11.66 0.62
N ASP A 18 -6.39 10.82 1.64
CA ASP A 18 -5.32 9.83 1.71
C ASP A 18 -5.36 8.89 0.49
N HIS A 19 -6.55 8.46 0.06
CA HIS A 19 -6.74 7.65 -1.15
C HIS A 19 -6.21 8.32 -2.44
N LYS A 20 -6.11 9.65 -2.51
CA LYS A 20 -5.50 10.32 -3.67
C LYS A 20 -4.00 10.02 -3.73
N ILE A 21 -3.34 9.98 -2.57
CA ILE A 21 -1.92 9.65 -2.43
C ILE A 21 -1.70 8.17 -2.72
N VAL A 22 -2.52 7.28 -2.15
CA VAL A 22 -2.46 5.83 -2.40
C VAL A 22 -2.57 5.52 -3.90
N LYS A 23 -3.55 6.12 -4.59
CA LYS A 23 -3.75 5.94 -6.04
C LYS A 23 -2.58 6.47 -6.87
N ARG A 24 -1.99 7.60 -6.46
CA ARG A 24 -0.80 8.16 -7.13
C ARG A 24 0.40 7.22 -6.97
N LEU A 25 0.65 6.73 -5.76
CA LEU A 25 1.75 5.80 -5.49
C LEU A 25 1.61 4.51 -6.30
N ARG A 26 0.40 3.95 -6.36
CA ARG A 26 0.10 2.78 -7.21
C ARG A 26 0.54 2.98 -8.66
N ASN A 27 0.21 4.13 -9.24
CA ASN A 27 0.58 4.43 -10.63
C ASN A 27 2.10 4.56 -10.81
N ILE A 28 2.79 5.16 -9.83
CA ILE A 28 4.26 5.28 -9.82
C ILE A 28 4.90 3.88 -9.72
N ALA A 29 4.47 3.06 -8.75
CA ALA A 29 4.97 1.71 -8.56
C ALA A 29 4.75 0.83 -9.79
N LYS A 30 3.58 0.95 -10.45
CA LYS A 30 3.31 0.26 -11.72
C LYS A 30 4.28 0.68 -12.82
N LYS A 31 4.53 1.99 -12.98
CA LYS A 31 5.49 2.49 -13.97
C LYS A 31 6.91 2.00 -13.68
N CYS A 32 7.31 1.94 -12.42
CA CYS A 32 8.59 1.35 -12.03
C CYS A 32 8.65 -0.14 -12.39
N SER A 33 7.62 -0.91 -12.06
CA SER A 33 7.55 -2.32 -12.45
C SER A 33 7.67 -2.49 -13.97
N ASP A 34 6.93 -1.71 -14.76
CA ASP A 34 6.96 -1.79 -16.23
C ASP A 34 8.35 -1.48 -16.80
N ASN A 35 9.03 -0.47 -16.27
CA ASN A 35 10.40 -0.12 -16.67
C ASN A 35 11.39 -1.24 -16.34
N ILE A 36 11.30 -1.86 -15.16
CA ILE A 36 12.15 -3.01 -14.79
C ILE A 36 11.94 -4.16 -15.78
N TYR A 37 10.68 -4.50 -16.11
CA TYR A 37 10.38 -5.55 -17.08
C TYR A 37 10.82 -5.22 -18.51
N ALA A 38 10.88 -3.93 -18.87
CA ALA A 38 11.43 -3.47 -20.14
C ALA A 38 12.97 -3.46 -20.18
N GLY A 39 13.65 -3.78 -19.06
CA GLY A 39 15.11 -3.74 -18.96
C GLY A 39 15.68 -2.33 -18.79
N HIS A 40 14.85 -1.35 -18.38
CA HIS A 40 15.30 -0.02 -18.05
C HIS A 40 15.78 0.05 -16.59
N ASP A 41 16.83 0.83 -16.37
CA ASP A 41 17.32 1.14 -15.03
C ASP A 41 16.33 2.05 -14.29
N ILE A 42 16.20 1.80 -12.99
CA ILE A 42 15.44 2.65 -12.07
C ILE A 42 16.36 3.10 -10.95
N PRO A 43 16.35 4.40 -10.59
CA PRO A 43 17.07 4.88 -9.42
C PRO A 43 16.66 4.09 -8.17
N PHE A 44 17.65 3.61 -7.42
CA PHE A 44 17.41 2.92 -6.15
C PHE A 44 16.61 3.74 -5.15
N ASP A 45 16.82 5.05 -5.14
CA ASP A 45 16.07 5.95 -4.26
C ASP A 45 14.58 5.98 -4.60
N ASP A 46 14.18 5.77 -5.86
CA ASP A 46 12.75 5.72 -6.23
C ASP A 46 12.07 4.49 -5.61
N ILE A 47 12.71 3.32 -5.70
CA ILE A 47 12.19 2.09 -5.08
C ILE A 47 12.16 2.22 -3.56
N LYS A 48 13.21 2.78 -2.95
CA LYS A 48 13.27 3.04 -1.51
C LYS A 48 12.17 4.00 -1.06
N ASN A 49 11.94 5.08 -1.79
CA ASN A 49 10.88 6.04 -1.47
C ASN A 49 9.50 5.41 -1.58
N ILE A 50 9.26 4.53 -2.57
CA ILE A 50 8.00 3.80 -2.67
C ILE A 50 7.77 2.94 -1.42
N ILE A 51 8.77 2.17 -0.99
CA ILE A 51 8.70 1.33 0.22
C ILE A 51 8.36 2.20 1.45
N VAL A 52 9.08 3.30 1.65
CA VAL A 52 8.84 4.21 2.79
C VAL A 52 7.43 4.78 2.77
N VAL A 53 6.89 5.17 1.61
CA VAL A 53 5.51 5.68 1.54
C VAL A 53 4.50 4.57 1.86
N ILE A 54 4.74 3.32 1.44
CA ILE A 54 3.87 2.19 1.79
C ILE A 54 3.88 1.98 3.32
N GLU A 55 5.06 1.90 3.93
CA GLU A 55 5.19 1.58 5.36
C GLU A 55 4.72 2.72 6.27
N GLU A 56 5.14 3.96 6.00
CA GLU A 56 4.87 5.08 6.90
C GLU A 56 3.53 5.77 6.64
N PHE A 57 3.16 5.92 5.36
CA PHE A 57 1.92 6.63 5.02
C PHE A 57 0.74 5.66 4.83
N ILE A 58 0.89 4.65 3.98
CA ILE A 58 -0.25 3.76 3.69
C ILE A 58 -0.59 2.90 4.91
N ASP A 59 0.40 2.29 5.55
CA ASP A 59 0.16 1.37 6.66
C ASP A 59 0.01 2.09 8.02
N ARG A 60 1.08 2.74 8.50
CA ARG A 60 1.08 3.37 9.84
C ARG A 60 0.12 4.55 9.99
N CYS A 61 -0.26 5.20 8.89
CA CYS A 61 -1.19 6.32 8.93
C CYS A 61 -2.57 5.92 8.40
N HIS A 62 -2.69 5.63 7.10
CA HIS A 62 -3.99 5.44 6.46
C HIS A 62 -4.72 4.17 6.95
N HIS A 63 -4.11 2.99 6.87
CA HIS A 63 -4.73 1.75 7.38
C HIS A 63 -5.00 1.85 8.88
N SER A 64 -4.11 2.49 9.65
CA SER A 64 -4.33 2.67 11.10
C SER A 64 -5.55 3.55 11.40
N LYS A 65 -5.82 4.60 10.62
CA LYS A 65 -7.07 5.39 10.74
C LYS A 65 -8.29 4.51 10.47
N GLU A 66 -8.20 3.60 9.50
CA GLU A 66 -9.31 2.72 9.17
C GLU A 66 -9.52 1.63 10.23
N GLU A 67 -8.48 0.84 10.51
CA GLU A 67 -8.50 -0.33 11.39
C GLU A 67 -8.74 0.04 12.87
N CYS A 68 -8.13 1.14 13.34
CA CYS A 68 -8.20 1.51 14.76
C CYS A 68 -9.31 2.51 15.08
N ALA A 69 -9.82 3.27 14.11
CA ALA A 69 -10.82 4.31 14.35
C ALA A 69 -12.10 4.12 13.52
N TYR A 70 -12.02 4.01 12.19
CA TYR A 70 -13.21 3.99 11.34
C TYR A 70 -13.99 2.68 11.41
N PHE A 71 -13.38 1.53 11.10
CA PHE A 71 -14.05 0.23 11.09
C PHE A 71 -14.68 -0.15 12.45
N PRO A 72 -14.09 0.18 13.61
CA PRO A 72 -14.76 -0.02 14.90
C PRO A 72 -16.10 0.72 15.03
N THR A 73 -16.24 1.90 14.41
CA THR A 73 -17.48 2.71 14.49
C THR A 73 -18.60 2.19 13.59
N THR A 74 -18.27 1.41 12.55
CA THR A 74 -19.27 0.81 11.64
C THR A 74 -19.76 -0.55 12.15
N LYS A 75 -19.07 -1.13 13.13
CA LYS A 75 -19.28 -2.51 13.59
C LYS A 75 -20.70 -2.78 14.07
N GLY A 76 -21.36 -3.77 13.51
CA GLY A 76 -22.69 -4.22 13.92
C GLY A 76 -23.84 -3.31 13.48
N ASN A 77 -23.56 -2.23 12.74
CA ASN A 77 -24.61 -1.39 12.15
C ASN A 77 -25.17 -2.02 10.87
N ASP A 78 -24.31 -2.69 10.08
CA ASP A 78 -24.65 -3.34 8.82
C ASP A 78 -23.74 -4.57 8.61
N PRO A 79 -24.30 -5.79 8.47
CA PRO A 79 -23.52 -7.00 8.22
C PRO A 79 -22.65 -6.94 6.96
N THR A 80 -23.07 -6.22 5.92
CA THR A 80 -22.29 -6.06 4.69
C THR A 80 -21.07 -5.19 4.95
N MET A 81 -21.22 -4.08 5.67
CA MET A 81 -20.08 -3.22 6.05
C MET A 81 -19.08 -3.97 6.94
N ASP A 82 -19.56 -4.84 7.83
CA ASP A 82 -18.71 -5.68 8.66
C ASP A 82 -17.90 -6.70 7.84
N GLU A 83 -18.50 -7.25 6.78
CA GLU A 83 -17.80 -8.15 5.85
C GLU A 83 -16.76 -7.42 5.01
N GLU A 84 -17.11 -6.25 4.48
CA GLU A 84 -16.17 -5.39 3.73
C GLU A 84 -14.99 -4.97 4.59
N ALA A 85 -15.22 -4.54 5.84
CA ALA A 85 -14.14 -4.17 6.76
C ALA A 85 -13.20 -5.35 7.05
N ARG A 86 -13.74 -6.58 7.21
CA ARG A 86 -12.92 -7.78 7.37
C ARG A 86 -12.08 -8.09 6.13
N ALA A 87 -12.67 -7.96 4.95
CA ALA A 87 -11.93 -8.17 3.70
C ALA A 87 -10.79 -7.15 3.56
N LEU A 88 -11.04 -5.87 3.86
CA LEU A 88 -10.02 -4.83 3.82
C LEU A 88 -8.87 -5.09 4.81
N ILE A 89 -9.15 -5.53 6.04
CA ILE A 89 -8.10 -5.89 7.01
C ILE A 89 -7.18 -7.01 6.47
N ILE A 90 -7.75 -8.00 5.78
CA ILE A 90 -6.98 -9.07 5.14
C ILE A 90 -6.09 -8.50 4.02
N GLU A 91 -6.64 -7.63 3.17
CA GLU A 91 -5.90 -6.96 2.10
C GLU A 91 -4.78 -6.06 2.65
N HIS A 92 -5.01 -5.37 3.77
CA HIS A 92 -4.00 -4.55 4.43
C HIS A 92 -2.83 -5.41 4.91
N GLU A 93 -3.10 -6.56 5.54
CA GLU A 93 -2.04 -7.49 5.96
C GLU A 93 -1.31 -8.10 4.77
N PHE A 94 -2.02 -8.38 3.68
CA PHE A 94 -1.38 -8.80 2.43
C PHE A 94 -0.44 -7.71 1.90
N GLY A 95 -0.89 -6.45 1.84
CA GLY A 95 -0.08 -5.30 1.47
C GLY A 95 1.18 -5.16 2.32
N ARG A 96 1.06 -5.30 3.64
CA ARG A 96 2.19 -5.30 4.59
C ARG A 96 3.21 -6.39 4.28
N ARG A 97 2.77 -7.60 3.91
CA ARG A 97 3.66 -8.71 3.52
C ARG A 97 4.39 -8.44 2.23
N ILE A 98 3.70 -7.91 1.22
CA ILE A 98 4.30 -7.55 -0.07
C ILE A 98 5.35 -6.44 0.11
N ALA A 99 5.08 -5.42 0.94
CA ALA A 99 6.05 -4.36 1.23
C ALA A 99 7.36 -4.91 1.81
N ARG A 100 7.27 -5.78 2.84
CA ARG A 100 8.43 -6.46 3.44
C ARG A 100 9.19 -7.33 2.43
N PHE A 101 8.46 -8.01 1.55
CA PHE A 101 9.07 -8.83 0.51
C PHE A 101 9.84 -7.98 -0.52
N ILE A 102 9.28 -6.86 -0.96
CA ILE A 102 9.92 -5.92 -1.88
C ILE A 102 11.19 -5.34 -1.24
N ASP A 103 11.12 -4.89 0.02
CA ASP A 103 12.28 -4.32 0.72
C ASP A 103 13.43 -5.33 0.84
N LYS A 104 13.13 -6.57 1.24
CA LYS A 104 14.13 -7.63 1.31
C LYS A 104 14.77 -7.92 -0.06
N SER A 105 13.94 -8.04 -1.10
CA SER A 105 14.41 -8.32 -2.46
C SER A 105 15.25 -7.17 -3.01
N PHE A 106 14.87 -5.93 -2.72
CA PHE A 106 15.61 -4.73 -3.06
C PHE A 106 16.98 -4.67 -2.37
N GLY A 107 17.05 -5.02 -1.08
CA GLY A 107 18.30 -5.13 -0.33
C GLY A 107 19.29 -6.11 -0.99
N HIS A 108 18.81 -7.31 -1.36
CA HIS A 108 19.64 -8.28 -2.06
C HIS A 108 20.08 -7.82 -3.45
N TYR A 109 19.18 -7.19 -4.22
CA TYR A 109 19.50 -6.66 -5.55
C TYR A 109 20.65 -5.64 -5.48
N ARG A 110 20.62 -4.74 -4.48
CA ARG A 110 21.69 -3.77 -4.22
C ARG A 110 23.04 -4.41 -3.89
N GLU A 111 23.03 -5.59 -3.29
CA GLU A 111 24.23 -6.35 -2.95
C GLU A 111 24.72 -7.27 -4.08
N ASN A 112 24.13 -7.16 -5.29
CA ASN A 112 24.36 -8.08 -6.41
C ASN A 112 24.11 -9.55 -6.06
N LYS A 113 23.21 -9.83 -5.10
CA LYS A 113 22.78 -11.18 -4.78
C LYS A 113 21.54 -11.51 -5.61
N ASP A 114 21.52 -12.69 -6.23
CA ASP A 114 20.33 -13.17 -6.91
C ASP A 114 19.22 -13.38 -5.88
N ALA A 115 18.18 -12.56 -5.97
CA ALA A 115 17.01 -12.57 -5.09
C ALA A 115 15.70 -12.69 -5.86
N ARG A 116 15.77 -13.18 -7.09
CA ARG A 116 14.58 -13.56 -7.84
C ARG A 116 13.81 -14.60 -7.03
N GLU A 117 12.48 -14.53 -7.06
CA GLU A 117 11.66 -15.57 -6.45
C GLU A 117 12.10 -16.95 -6.96
N PRO A 118 12.22 -17.96 -6.08
CA PRO A 118 12.44 -19.33 -6.51
C PRO A 118 11.30 -19.75 -7.44
N ARG A 119 11.57 -19.80 -8.74
CA ARG A 119 10.58 -20.29 -9.71
C ARG A 119 10.50 -21.81 -9.55
N ALA A 120 9.29 -22.30 -9.30
CA ALA A 120 9.02 -23.74 -9.27
C ALA A 120 9.21 -24.42 -10.65
N PHE A 121 9.36 -23.64 -11.73
CA PHE A 121 9.55 -24.15 -13.08
C PHE A 121 10.85 -23.62 -13.71
N PRO A 122 11.72 -24.52 -14.25
CA PRO A 122 12.94 -24.12 -14.94
C PRO A 122 12.61 -23.38 -16.25
N GLU A 123 13.51 -22.48 -16.66
CA GLU A 123 13.42 -21.63 -17.87
C GLU A 123 13.34 -22.39 -19.21
N SER A 124 13.21 -23.72 -19.18
CA SER A 124 13.26 -24.59 -20.36
C SER A 124 11.93 -24.74 -21.11
N ILE A 125 10.93 -23.92 -20.85
CA ILE A 125 9.70 -23.89 -21.66
C ILE A 125 9.47 -22.46 -22.12
N ARG A 126 10.00 -22.15 -23.30
CA ARG A 126 9.67 -21.00 -24.13
C ARG A 126 9.22 -21.50 -25.49
#